data_AF-A0A2M7PPX5-F1
#
_entry.id   AF-A0A2M7PPX5-F1
#
_cell.length_a   1.000
_cell.length_b   1.000
_cell.length_c   1.000
_cell.angle_alpha   90.00
_cell.angle_beta   90.00
_cell.angle_gamma   90.00
#
_symmetry.space_group_name_H-M   'P 1'
#
loop_
_entity.id
_entity.type
_entity.pdbx_description
1 polymer ?
#
loop_
_entity_poly.entity_id
_entity_poly.type
_entity_poly.pdbx_seq_one_letter_code
_entity_poly.pdbx_strand_id
1 'polypeptide(L)'
;FYACQKFEKFPDIPAIAYKDFIVLMNPATGITERGVLVFDYTDGNGDLGLNPGDTLFPYDRNSKYYYNLIIKYFEKQNGIFTEVPLLSWNADSARFDTLTFNSRFPVLTPESGNQTIKGTFQDTLFIYNPLSDYDTIKFEAFIYDRALNPSNSFSTGEIVRVQ
;
A
#
# COMPACT_ATOMS: atom_id res chain seq x y z
N PHE A 1 13.74 -16.49 -38.13
CA PHE A 1 13.74 -17.20 -36.84
C PHE A 1 12.83 -16.45 -35.88
N TYR A 2 11.56 -16.86 -35.75
CA TYR A 2 10.64 -16.30 -34.77
C TYR A 2 10.93 -16.97 -33.42
N ALA A 3 11.72 -16.30 -32.59
CA ALA A 3 11.85 -16.69 -31.19
C ALA A 3 10.52 -16.35 -30.50
N CYS A 4 9.66 -17.35 -30.29
CA CYS A 4 8.52 -17.23 -29.40
C CYS A 4 9.10 -17.04 -28.00
N GLN A 5 9.09 -15.81 -27.49
CA GLN A 5 9.41 -15.56 -26.09
C GLN A 5 8.37 -16.31 -25.26
N LYS A 6 8.83 -17.28 -24.48
CA LYS A 6 7.97 -18.04 -23.57
C LYS A 6 7.43 -17.06 -22.54
N PHE A 7 6.12 -16.81 -22.57
CA PHE A 7 5.47 -16.02 -21.55
C PHE A 7 5.70 -16.67 -20.19
N GLU A 8 6.18 -15.87 -19.24
CA GLU A 8 6.31 -16.27 -17.85
C GLU A 8 4.90 -16.47 -17.28
N LYS A 9 4.67 -17.62 -16.65
CA LYS A 9 3.38 -17.96 -16.08
C LYS A 9 3.40 -17.67 -14.58
N PHE A 10 2.55 -16.76 -14.14
CA PHE A 10 2.27 -16.52 -12.74
C PHE A 10 0.90 -17.10 -12.36
N PRO A 11 0.63 -17.36 -11.07
CA PRO A 11 -0.71 -17.69 -10.60
C PRO A 11 -1.71 -16.58 -10.89
N ASP A 12 -2.99 -16.92 -11.03
CA ASP A 12 -4.09 -15.94 -11.18
C ASP A 12 -4.33 -15.15 -9.89
N ILE A 13 -3.92 -15.67 -8.73
CA ILE A 13 -3.96 -14.94 -7.47
C ILE A 13 -2.75 -14.01 -7.41
N PRO A 14 -2.91 -12.71 -7.12
CA PRO A 14 -1.79 -11.78 -7.06
C PRO A 14 -0.83 -12.13 -5.94
N ALA A 15 0.46 -11.88 -6.17
CA ALA A 15 1.48 -11.99 -5.14
C ALA A 15 2.26 -10.69 -5.00
N ILE A 16 2.63 -10.36 -3.77
CA ILE A 16 3.41 -9.16 -3.43
C ILE A 16 4.60 -9.53 -2.54
N ALA A 17 5.70 -8.79 -2.68
CA ALA A 17 6.89 -9.00 -1.88
C ALA A 17 7.49 -7.68 -1.42
N TYR A 18 7.69 -7.52 -0.11
CA TYR A 18 8.39 -6.37 0.44
C TYR A 18 9.78 -6.24 -0.20
N LYS A 19 10.14 -5.02 -0.59
CA LYS A 19 11.43 -4.71 -1.20
C LYS A 19 12.23 -3.73 -0.37
N ASP A 20 11.63 -2.59 -0.04
CA ASP A 20 12.32 -1.54 0.72
C ASP A 20 11.34 -0.55 1.37
N PHE A 21 11.86 0.23 2.32
CA PHE A 21 11.19 1.38 2.89
C PHE A 21 12.16 2.55 2.98
N ILE A 22 11.92 3.59 2.19
CA ILE A 22 12.81 4.76 2.11
C ILE A 22 12.24 5.87 2.99
N VAL A 23 12.90 6.17 4.10
CA VAL A 23 12.50 7.28 4.98
C VAL A 23 12.90 8.62 4.35
N LEU A 24 11.95 9.55 4.25
CA LEU A 24 12.17 10.88 3.68
C LEU A 24 12.18 11.92 4.82
N MET A 25 13.37 12.45 5.10
CA MET A 25 13.56 13.55 6.05
C MET A 25 13.29 14.89 5.36
N ASN A 26 12.51 15.75 6.01
CA ASN A 26 12.34 17.12 5.59
C ASN A 26 13.60 17.93 6.01
N PRO A 27 14.38 18.46 5.06
CA PRO A 27 15.65 19.12 5.37
C PRO A 27 15.48 20.47 6.11
N ALA A 28 14.29 21.07 6.08
CA ALA A 28 14.04 22.34 6.78
C ALA A 28 13.72 22.14 8.26
N THR A 29 13.09 21.01 8.61
CA THR A 29 12.61 20.73 9.97
C THR A 29 13.39 19.61 10.66
N GLY A 30 14.09 18.76 9.89
CA GLY A 30 14.81 17.59 10.41
C GLY A 30 13.92 16.39 10.75
N ILE A 31 12.60 16.52 10.58
CA ILE A 31 11.62 15.48 10.89
C ILE A 31 11.33 14.62 9.67
N THR A 32 10.97 13.37 9.89
CA THR A 32 10.63 12.41 8.83
C THR A 32 9.12 12.37 8.65
N GLU A 33 8.62 13.20 7.72
CA GLU A 33 7.19 13.34 7.47
C GLU A 33 6.63 12.27 6.53
N ARG A 34 7.49 11.72 5.66
CA ARG A 34 7.09 10.80 4.60
C ARG A 34 8.03 9.61 4.52
N GLY A 35 7.52 8.51 3.99
CA GLY A 35 8.33 7.37 3.59
C GLY A 35 7.80 6.74 2.32
N VAL A 36 8.67 6.09 1.55
CA VAL A 36 8.29 5.38 0.33
C VAL A 36 8.29 3.89 0.60
N LEU A 37 7.12 3.28 0.61
CA LEU A 37 6.96 1.84 0.66
C LEU A 37 7.18 1.25 -0.74
N VAL A 38 8.15 0.35 -0.86
CA VAL A 38 8.51 -0.30 -2.13
C VAL A 38 8.24 -1.79 -2.02
N PHE A 39 7.48 -2.33 -2.96
CA PHE A 39 7.23 -3.77 -3.05
C PHE A 39 7.12 -4.22 -4.50
N ASP A 40 7.50 -5.48 -4.75
CA ASP A 40 7.28 -6.13 -6.05
C ASP A 40 5.89 -6.77 -6.09
N TYR A 41 5.27 -6.82 -7.28
CA TYR A 41 3.97 -7.45 -7.51
C TYR A 41 4.02 -8.35 -8.75
N THR A 42 3.18 -9.39 -8.76
CA THR A 42 2.93 -10.26 -9.91
C THR A 42 1.45 -10.65 -9.94
N ASP A 43 0.87 -10.73 -11.13
CA ASP A 43 -0.49 -11.20 -11.36
C ASP A 43 -0.60 -11.89 -12.74
N GLY A 44 -1.14 -13.11 -12.75
CA GLY A 44 -1.16 -13.99 -13.91
C GLY A 44 -2.25 -13.65 -14.93
N ASN A 45 -3.41 -13.22 -14.48
CA ASN A 45 -4.59 -13.00 -15.33
C ASN A 45 -4.85 -11.50 -15.62
N GLY A 46 -4.13 -10.58 -14.96
CA GLY A 46 -4.21 -9.14 -15.20
C GLY A 46 -5.42 -8.47 -14.55
N ASP A 47 -6.00 -9.04 -13.51
CA ASP A 47 -7.11 -8.44 -12.76
C ASP A 47 -6.68 -7.69 -11.49
N LEU A 48 -5.37 -7.63 -11.19
CA LEU A 48 -4.85 -6.76 -10.13
C LEU A 48 -5.10 -5.27 -10.43
N GLY A 49 -5.63 -4.58 -9.42
CA GLY A 49 -5.96 -3.16 -9.49
C GLY A 49 -7.45 -2.86 -9.73
N LEU A 50 -7.86 -1.67 -9.31
CA LEU A 50 -9.26 -1.23 -9.30
C LEU A 50 -9.36 0.17 -9.91
N ASN A 51 -10.20 0.35 -10.94
CA ASN A 51 -10.32 1.66 -11.58
C ASN A 51 -11.00 2.65 -10.63
N PRO A 52 -10.68 3.96 -10.71
CA PRO A 52 -11.40 4.98 -9.95
C PRO A 52 -12.90 5.01 -10.24
N GLY A 53 -13.32 4.61 -11.45
CA GLY A 53 -14.73 4.51 -11.85
C GLY A 53 -15.48 3.30 -11.27
N ASP A 54 -14.78 2.29 -10.75
CA ASP A 54 -15.38 1.08 -10.17
C ASP A 54 -16.00 1.42 -8.80
N THR A 55 -17.19 2.00 -8.82
CA THR A 55 -17.87 2.54 -7.64
C THR A 55 -19.25 1.91 -7.39
N LEU A 56 -19.62 0.94 -8.22
CA LEU A 56 -20.79 0.09 -7.99
C LEU A 56 -20.42 -1.06 -7.05
N PHE A 57 -21.41 -1.63 -6.38
CA PHE A 57 -21.24 -2.82 -5.55
C PHE A 57 -20.48 -3.92 -6.33
N PRO A 58 -19.45 -4.56 -5.75
CA PRO A 58 -19.02 -4.49 -4.35
C PRO A 58 -17.92 -3.44 -4.07
N TYR A 59 -17.65 -2.52 -4.98
CA TYR A 59 -16.57 -1.52 -4.90
C TYR A 59 -17.05 -0.10 -4.53
N ASP A 60 -18.30 0.02 -4.10
CA ASP A 60 -18.87 1.29 -3.67
C ASP A 60 -18.22 1.81 -2.38
N ARG A 61 -18.38 3.11 -2.10
CA ARG A 61 -17.68 3.82 -1.01
C ARG A 61 -17.95 3.26 0.39
N ASN A 62 -19.05 2.54 0.58
CA ASN A 62 -19.40 1.95 1.87
C ASN A 62 -18.92 0.50 2.00
N SER A 63 -18.35 -0.08 0.95
CA SER A 63 -17.83 -1.43 0.94
C SER A 63 -16.42 -1.51 1.52
N LYS A 64 -16.12 -2.64 2.17
CA LYS A 64 -14.76 -3.00 2.59
C LYS A 64 -13.78 -3.17 1.42
N TYR A 65 -14.29 -3.32 0.20
CA TYR A 65 -13.49 -3.44 -1.03
C TYR A 65 -13.36 -2.10 -1.78
N TYR A 66 -13.80 -0.99 -1.21
CA TYR A 66 -13.61 0.33 -1.81
C TYR A 66 -12.12 0.64 -2.04
N TYR A 67 -11.29 0.26 -1.08
CA TYR A 67 -9.84 0.19 -1.22
C TYR A 67 -9.44 -1.27 -1.38
N ASN A 68 -8.52 -1.52 -2.30
CA ASN A 68 -8.03 -2.87 -2.56
C ASN A 68 -6.56 -3.04 -2.17
N LEU A 69 -5.76 -1.98 -2.09
CA LEU A 69 -4.47 -1.98 -1.38
C LEU A 69 -4.73 -1.62 0.08
N ILE A 70 -4.51 -2.57 0.97
CA ILE A 70 -4.68 -2.39 2.41
C ILE A 70 -3.31 -2.29 3.05
N ILE A 71 -3.07 -1.21 3.78
CA ILE A 71 -1.83 -0.94 4.50
C ILE A 71 -2.18 -0.63 5.95
N LYS A 72 -1.74 -1.51 6.84
CA LYS A 72 -1.88 -1.34 8.30
C LYS A 72 -0.65 -0.67 8.86
N TYR A 73 -0.87 0.15 9.88
CA TYR A 73 0.15 0.95 10.54
C TYR A 73 0.28 0.59 12.01
N PHE A 74 1.52 0.33 12.44
CA PHE A 74 1.83 -0.06 13.80
C PHE A 74 2.89 0.85 14.38
N GLU A 75 2.75 1.15 15.67
CA GLU A 75 3.76 1.82 16.49
C GLU A 75 4.28 0.84 17.55
N LYS A 76 5.58 0.87 17.83
CA LYS A 76 6.20 0.06 18.88
C LYS A 76 6.01 0.73 20.23
N GLN A 77 4.97 0.33 20.93
CA GLN A 77 4.61 0.86 22.25
C GLN A 77 5.13 -0.06 23.34
N ASN A 78 6.06 0.44 24.17
CA ASN A 78 6.66 -0.35 25.27
C ASN A 78 7.23 -1.71 24.80
N GLY A 79 7.83 -1.74 23.61
CA GLY A 79 8.42 -2.94 23.00
C GLY A 79 7.44 -3.83 22.21
N ILE A 80 6.15 -3.50 22.17
CA ILE A 80 5.12 -4.28 21.47
C ILE A 80 4.55 -3.45 20.32
N PHE A 81 4.46 -4.05 19.12
CA PHE A 81 3.78 -3.41 17.99
C PHE A 81 2.27 -3.42 18.19
N THR A 82 1.68 -2.22 18.24
CA THR A 82 0.25 -1.99 18.38
C THR A 82 -0.27 -1.28 17.13
N GLU A 83 -1.33 -1.81 16.54
CA GLU A 83 -2.00 -1.16 15.40
C GLU A 83 -2.66 0.13 15.89
N VAL A 84 -2.36 1.24 15.23
CA VAL A 84 -2.90 2.56 15.58
C VAL A 84 -3.36 3.31 14.34
N PRO A 85 -4.38 4.18 14.43
CA PRO A 85 -4.71 5.07 13.33
C PRO A 85 -3.63 6.15 13.20
N LEU A 86 -3.33 6.56 11.97
CA LEU A 86 -2.58 7.78 11.75
C LEU A 86 -3.52 8.98 11.93
N LEU A 87 -3.08 10.02 12.63
CA LEU A 87 -3.88 11.22 12.87
C LEU A 87 -3.28 12.41 12.11
N SER A 88 -4.15 13.23 11.50
CA SER A 88 -3.75 14.48 10.84
C SER A 88 -4.74 15.59 11.12
N TRP A 89 -4.25 16.83 11.09
CA TRP A 89 -5.06 18.02 11.34
C TRP A 89 -6.05 18.24 10.18
N ASN A 90 -7.34 18.22 10.50
CA ASN A 90 -8.41 18.56 9.58
C ASN A 90 -8.78 20.04 9.78
N ALA A 91 -8.46 20.87 8.78
CA ALA A 91 -8.68 22.32 8.86
C ALA A 91 -10.16 22.70 8.88
N ASP A 92 -11.04 21.93 8.23
CA ASP A 92 -12.48 22.21 8.15
C ASP A 92 -13.18 21.98 9.50
N SER A 93 -12.78 20.92 10.21
CA SER A 93 -13.32 20.58 11.53
C SER A 93 -12.54 21.18 12.70
N ALA A 94 -11.36 21.75 12.44
CA ALA A 94 -10.40 22.22 13.43
C ALA A 94 -10.08 21.17 14.51
N ARG A 95 -9.93 19.90 14.10
CA ARG A 95 -9.60 18.75 14.97
C ARG A 95 -8.68 17.78 14.24
N PHE A 96 -8.00 16.91 15.00
CA PHE A 96 -7.31 15.77 14.42
C PHE A 96 -8.32 14.70 13.97
N ASP A 97 -8.13 14.18 12.77
CA ASP A 97 -8.96 13.15 12.14
C ASP A 97 -8.10 11.95 11.72
N THR A 98 -8.73 10.78 11.57
CA THR A 98 -8.06 9.55 11.16
C THR A 98 -7.74 9.56 9.68
N LEU A 99 -6.48 9.32 9.35
CA LEU A 99 -6.02 9.02 8.01
C LEU A 99 -5.86 7.50 7.83
N THR A 100 -6.11 7.04 6.61
CA THR A 100 -5.84 5.68 6.19
C THR A 100 -4.77 5.68 5.10
N PHE A 101 -3.92 4.65 5.12
CA PHE A 101 -2.98 4.35 4.04
C PHE A 101 -3.61 3.49 2.95
N ASN A 102 -4.84 3.02 3.17
CA ASN A 102 -5.55 2.19 2.20
C ASN A 102 -5.83 3.01 0.94
N SER A 103 -5.58 2.41 -0.21
CA SER A 103 -5.71 3.07 -1.50
C SER A 103 -6.23 2.12 -2.58
N ARG A 104 -6.52 2.67 -3.76
CA ARG A 104 -6.84 1.87 -4.94
C ARG A 104 -5.57 1.63 -5.73
N PHE A 105 -5.13 0.37 -5.76
CA PHE A 105 -4.03 -0.03 -6.62
C PHE A 105 -4.46 0.19 -8.08
N PRO A 106 -3.65 0.88 -8.91
CA PRO A 106 -4.03 1.21 -10.27
C PRO A 106 -4.15 -0.05 -11.14
N VAL A 107 -4.99 0.01 -12.17
CA VAL A 107 -5.00 -1.02 -13.22
C VAL A 107 -3.77 -0.81 -14.10
N LEU A 108 -2.86 -1.79 -14.10
CA LEU A 108 -1.59 -1.76 -14.86
C LEU A 108 -1.60 -2.71 -16.05
N THR A 109 -2.68 -3.46 -16.22
CA THR A 109 -2.88 -4.44 -17.27
C THR A 109 -3.03 -3.77 -18.63
N PRO A 110 -2.33 -4.24 -19.68
CA PRO A 110 -2.45 -3.66 -21.01
C PRO A 110 -3.81 -3.99 -21.64
N GLU A 111 -4.35 -3.06 -22.44
CA GLU A 111 -5.65 -3.21 -23.12
C GLU A 111 -5.70 -4.42 -24.08
N SER A 112 -4.56 -4.87 -24.59
CA SER A 112 -4.47 -6.02 -25.49
C SER A 112 -3.16 -6.79 -25.31
N GLY A 113 -3.16 -8.06 -25.74
CA GLY A 113 -2.00 -8.93 -25.64
C GLY A 113 -1.89 -9.62 -24.28
N ASN A 114 -0.66 -9.82 -23.81
CA ASN A 114 -0.39 -10.54 -22.58
C ASN A 114 -0.92 -9.77 -21.36
N GLN A 115 -1.90 -10.35 -20.67
CA GLN A 115 -2.53 -9.73 -19.50
C GLN A 115 -1.70 -9.91 -18.22
N THR A 116 -0.77 -10.86 -18.20
CA THR A 116 0.13 -11.05 -17.06
C THR A 116 0.96 -9.79 -16.78
N ILE A 117 0.91 -9.30 -15.54
CA ILE A 117 1.67 -8.13 -15.10
C ILE A 117 2.63 -8.46 -13.97
N LYS A 118 3.77 -7.77 -13.97
CA LYS A 118 4.74 -7.78 -12.88
C LYS A 118 5.51 -6.47 -12.84
N GLY A 119 5.97 -6.09 -11.66
CA GLY A 119 6.82 -4.91 -11.52
C GLY A 119 7.10 -4.55 -10.08
N THR A 120 7.65 -3.35 -9.89
CA THR A 120 7.86 -2.73 -8.58
C THR A 120 6.87 -1.58 -8.43
N PHE A 121 6.13 -1.56 -7.34
CA PHE A 121 5.26 -0.46 -6.94
C PHE A 121 5.92 0.38 -5.85
N GLN A 122 5.66 1.68 -5.87
CA GLN A 122 6.17 2.64 -4.88
C GLN A 122 5.00 3.49 -4.40
N ASP A 123 4.72 3.45 -3.10
CA ASP A 123 3.69 4.29 -2.46
C ASP A 123 4.34 5.26 -1.48
N THR A 124 4.02 6.54 -1.58
CA THR A 124 4.53 7.56 -0.67
C THR A 124 3.54 7.76 0.47
N LEU A 125 3.92 7.27 1.65
CA LEU A 125 3.12 7.31 2.86
C LEU A 125 3.46 8.55 3.69
N PHE A 126 2.45 9.22 4.23
CA PHE A 126 2.64 10.24 5.27
C PHE A 126 2.79 9.54 6.62
N ILE A 127 3.97 9.60 7.24
CA ILE A 127 4.30 8.78 8.42
C ILE A 127 4.48 9.60 9.71
N TYR A 128 4.14 10.89 9.67
CA TYR A 128 4.17 11.75 10.84
C TYR A 128 2.87 11.65 11.62
N ASN A 129 2.96 11.36 12.92
CA ASN A 129 1.82 11.28 13.82
C ASN A 129 2.05 12.26 14.99
N PRO A 130 1.52 13.50 14.93
CA PRO A 130 1.85 14.57 15.88
C PRO A 130 1.38 14.28 17.32
N LEU A 131 0.53 13.28 17.53
CA LEU A 131 0.01 12.90 18.84
C LEU A 131 0.65 11.62 19.40
N SER A 132 1.68 11.09 18.74
CA SER A 132 2.39 9.89 19.19
C SER A 132 3.83 10.20 19.57
N ASP A 133 4.25 9.78 20.76
CA ASP A 133 5.65 9.89 21.20
C ASP A 133 6.53 8.72 20.69
N TYR A 134 5.96 7.76 19.95
CA TYR A 134 6.68 6.55 19.53
C TYR A 134 7.41 6.77 18.19
N ASP A 135 8.72 6.51 18.19
CA ASP A 135 9.62 6.72 17.05
C ASP A 135 9.76 5.49 16.13
N THR A 136 9.31 4.32 16.58
CA THR A 136 9.51 3.07 15.86
C THR A 136 8.19 2.57 15.31
N ILE A 137 8.12 2.44 13.99
CA ILE A 137 6.91 2.09 13.24
C ILE A 137 7.13 0.83 12.40
N LYS A 138 6.02 0.23 11.96
CA LYS A 138 6.01 -0.95 11.10
C LYS A 138 4.73 -0.95 10.25
N PHE A 139 4.81 -1.52 9.06
CA PHE A 139 3.67 -1.69 8.16
C PHE A 139 3.42 -3.16 7.82
N GLU A 140 2.15 -3.49 7.57
CA GLU A 140 1.72 -4.74 6.94
C GLU A 140 0.84 -4.38 5.75
N ALA A 141 1.04 -5.02 4.62
CA ALA A 141 0.26 -4.75 3.42
C ALA A 141 -0.20 -6.04 2.72
N PHE A 142 -1.36 -5.94 2.07
CA PHE A 142 -1.91 -6.95 1.17
C PHE A 142 -2.85 -6.29 0.15
N ILE A 143 -3.14 -6.97 -0.95
CA ILE A 143 -3.97 -6.45 -2.04
C ILE A 143 -5.11 -7.42 -2.37
N TYR A 144 -6.30 -6.89 -2.65
CA TYR A 144 -7.35 -7.62 -3.34
C TYR A 144 -7.27 -7.35 -4.85
N ASP A 145 -7.33 -8.41 -5.66
CA ASP A 145 -7.60 -8.26 -7.09
C ASP A 145 -9.07 -7.87 -7.35
N ARG A 146 -9.42 -7.67 -8.63
CA ARG A 146 -10.78 -7.33 -9.07
C ARG A 146 -11.74 -8.51 -9.08
N ALA A 147 -11.26 -9.73 -8.81
CA ALA A 147 -12.07 -10.90 -8.52
C ALA A 147 -12.26 -11.14 -7.00
N LEU A 148 -11.75 -10.22 -6.16
CA LEU A 148 -11.76 -10.25 -4.69
C LEU A 148 -10.87 -11.34 -4.06
N ASN A 149 -9.90 -11.88 -4.78
CA ASN A 149 -8.90 -12.76 -4.17
C ASN A 149 -7.86 -11.92 -3.42
N PRO A 150 -7.56 -12.24 -2.16
CA PRO A 150 -6.47 -11.61 -1.44
C PRO A 150 -5.12 -12.17 -1.89
N SER A 151 -4.14 -11.29 -2.06
CA SER A 151 -2.74 -11.67 -2.16
C SER A 151 -2.22 -12.27 -0.85
N ASN A 152 -1.01 -12.81 -0.87
CA ASN A 152 -0.23 -12.93 0.37
C ASN A 152 -0.02 -11.55 1.01
N SER A 153 0.26 -11.51 2.31
CA SER A 153 0.70 -10.31 2.99
C SER A 153 2.23 -10.25 3.10
N PHE A 154 2.77 -9.05 3.26
CA PHE A 154 4.13 -8.84 3.73
C PHE A 154 4.13 -7.88 4.91
N SER A 155 5.25 -7.84 5.63
CA SER A 155 5.48 -6.83 6.64
C SER A 155 6.87 -6.22 6.52
N THR A 156 6.99 -4.95 6.85
CA THR A 156 8.27 -4.25 6.89
C THR A 156 9.09 -4.69 8.10
N GLY A 157 10.39 -4.37 8.06
CA GLY A 157 11.20 -4.30 9.27
C GLY A 157 10.74 -3.15 10.19
N GLU A 158 11.45 -2.99 11.31
CA GLU A 158 11.30 -1.80 12.15
C GLU A 158 11.84 -0.58 11.41
N ILE A 159 11.06 0.50 11.40
CA ILE A 159 11.43 1.77 10.78
C ILE A 159 11.48 2.80 11.90
N VAL A 160 12.63 3.45 12.06
CA VAL A 160 12.79 4.54 13.03
C VAL A 160 12.55 5.88 12.32
N ARG A 161 11.57 6.64 12.82
CA ARG A 161 11.21 7.98 12.35
C ARG A 161 11.76 9.03 13.32
N VAL A 162 12.13 10.18 12.80
CA VAL A 162 12.49 11.37 13.58
C VAL A 162 11.26 12.27 13.64
N GLN A 163 10.81 12.62 14.85
CA GLN A 163 9.61 13.44 15.08
C GLN A 163 9.95 14.86 15.51
#